data_AF-A0A7W9TB47-F1
#
_entry.id   AF-A0A7W9TB47-F1
#
_cell.length_a   1.000
_cell.length_b   1.000
_cell.length_c   1.000
_cell.angle_alpha   90.00
_cell.angle_beta   90.00
_cell.angle_gamma   90.00
#
_symmetry.space_group_name_H-M   'P 1'
#
loop_
_entity.id
_entity.type
_entity.pdbx_description
1 polymer ?
#
loop_
_entity_poly.entity_id
_entity_poly.type
_entity_poly.pdbx_seq_one_letter_code
_entity_poly.pdbx_strand_id
1 'polypeptide(L)'
;MNEPTTHHSAPLVVHHPTPITPAAHAAPVVPVQPGTIPAVTSVVLPDGRVVTGYAVAPAQPELVTAKPVVSRAAVNVAVGGVGFLATCGGLLLLTSFITALTALVTQLVILAAVVTGGWIAVRVLTPSGGASGTTVNIRRAVFKRNHFRG
;
A
#
# COMPACT_ATOMS: atom_id res chain seq x y z
N MET A 1 56.78 29.64 -46.44
CA MET A 1 56.47 28.91 -45.19
C MET A 1 55.29 28.01 -45.51
N ASN A 2 55.47 26.69 -45.49
CA ASN A 2 54.46 25.60 -45.42
C ASN A 2 55.17 24.29 -45.83
N GLU A 3 55.83 23.62 -44.88
CA GLU A 3 56.30 22.24 -45.09
C GLU A 3 55.13 21.25 -44.92
N PRO A 4 55.00 20.23 -45.79
CA PRO A 4 54.04 19.16 -45.59
C PRO A 4 54.59 18.13 -44.59
N THR A 5 53.88 17.96 -43.47
CA THR A 5 54.17 16.93 -42.47
C THR A 5 53.98 15.53 -43.06
N THR A 6 55.07 14.78 -43.23
CA THR A 6 55.04 13.36 -43.63
C THR A 6 54.69 12.49 -42.43
N HIS A 7 53.50 11.87 -42.46
CA HIS A 7 53.11 10.85 -41.47
C HIS A 7 53.87 9.55 -41.73
N HIS A 8 54.78 9.19 -40.83
CA HIS A 8 55.46 7.89 -40.85
C HIS A 8 54.50 6.84 -40.26
N SER A 9 53.94 5.97 -41.11
CA SER A 9 53.09 4.86 -40.68
C SER A 9 53.97 3.76 -40.07
N ALA A 10 53.77 3.47 -38.79
CA ALA A 10 54.42 2.34 -38.13
C ALA A 10 53.81 1.02 -38.62
N PRO A 11 54.62 -0.05 -38.84
CA PRO A 11 54.11 -1.31 -39.36
C PRO A 11 53.19 -2.00 -38.35
N LEU A 12 51.98 -2.34 -38.81
CA LEU A 12 50.99 -3.10 -38.05
C LEU A 12 51.45 -4.56 -37.94
N VAL A 13 51.73 -5.03 -36.72
CA VAL A 13 52.04 -6.45 -36.47
C VAL A 13 50.74 -7.25 -36.57
N VAL A 14 50.56 -7.96 -37.68
CA VAL A 14 49.44 -8.87 -37.89
C VAL A 14 49.80 -10.24 -37.31
N HIS A 15 49.08 -10.68 -36.29
CA HIS A 15 49.22 -12.04 -35.76
C HIS A 15 48.47 -13.02 -36.67
N HIS A 16 49.20 -13.91 -37.33
CA HIS A 16 48.61 -15.05 -38.03
C HIS A 16 48.38 -16.20 -37.05
N PRO A 17 47.18 -16.78 -36.98
CA PRO A 17 46.95 -17.99 -36.20
C PRO A 17 47.74 -19.15 -36.81
N THR A 18 48.56 -19.81 -35.99
CA THR A 18 49.27 -21.04 -36.36
C THR A 18 48.24 -22.16 -36.56
N PRO A 19 48.17 -22.80 -37.74
CA PRO A 19 47.26 -23.92 -37.95
C PRO A 19 47.61 -25.10 -37.03
N ILE A 20 46.65 -25.55 -36.23
CA ILE A 20 46.80 -26.77 -35.43
C ILE A 20 46.75 -27.94 -36.40
N THR A 21 47.87 -28.64 -36.60
CA THR A 21 47.93 -29.88 -37.38
C THR A 21 47.09 -30.94 -36.67
N PRO A 22 46.07 -31.53 -37.32
CA PRO A 22 45.31 -32.63 -36.73
C PRO A 22 46.25 -33.80 -36.44
N ALA A 23 46.23 -34.31 -35.22
CA ALA A 23 47.04 -35.45 -34.83
C ALA A 23 46.72 -36.68 -35.71
N ALA A 24 47.75 -37.36 -36.22
CA ALA A 24 47.64 -38.49 -37.15
C ALA A 24 47.01 -39.77 -36.53
N HIS A 25 46.69 -39.74 -35.23
CA HIS A 25 45.99 -40.81 -34.53
C HIS A 25 44.79 -40.24 -33.80
N ALA A 26 43.64 -40.25 -34.48
CA ALA A 26 42.36 -40.07 -33.81
C ALA A 26 42.12 -41.29 -32.92
N ALA A 27 41.91 -41.07 -31.63
CA ALA A 27 41.52 -42.13 -30.71
C ALA A 27 40.23 -42.82 -31.21
N PRO A 28 40.06 -44.15 -31.00
CA PRO A 28 38.88 -44.87 -31.45
C PRO A 28 37.61 -44.21 -30.91
N VAL A 29 36.74 -43.75 -31.83
CA VAL A 29 35.43 -43.21 -31.46
C VAL A 29 34.55 -44.36 -31.04
N VAL A 30 34.47 -44.62 -29.74
CA VAL A 30 33.56 -45.62 -29.17
C VAL A 30 32.17 -44.98 -29.05
N PRO A 31 31.10 -45.61 -29.60
CA PRO A 31 29.75 -45.06 -29.49
C PRO A 31 29.31 -45.02 -28.02
N VAL A 32 29.04 -43.81 -27.52
CA VAL A 32 28.41 -43.59 -26.21
C VAL A 32 26.94 -43.99 -26.32
N GLN A 33 26.56 -45.06 -25.62
CA GLN A 33 25.15 -45.48 -25.54
C GLN A 33 24.35 -44.43 -24.74
N PRO A 34 23.25 -43.89 -25.29
CA PRO A 34 22.39 -42.97 -24.56
C PRO A 34 21.72 -43.71 -23.40
N GLY A 35 22.07 -43.36 -22.16
CA GLY A 35 21.47 -43.92 -20.94
C GLY A 35 22.45 -44.59 -19.97
N THR A 36 23.70 -44.83 -20.38
CA THR A 36 24.77 -45.32 -19.49
C THR A 36 25.93 -44.34 -19.56
N ILE A 37 25.93 -43.37 -18.64
CA ILE A 37 27.12 -42.53 -18.44
C ILE A 37 28.13 -43.43 -17.71
N PRO A 38 29.28 -43.77 -18.33
CA PRO A 38 30.28 -44.59 -17.67
C PRO A 38 30.74 -43.86 -16.41
N ALA A 39 30.64 -44.51 -15.25
CA ALA A 39 31.06 -43.92 -13.97
C ALA A 39 32.54 -43.50 -13.98
N VAL A 40 33.35 -44.16 -14.82
CA VAL A 40 34.76 -43.88 -15.05
C VAL A 40 35.05 -43.99 -16.54
N THR A 41 35.79 -43.03 -17.09
CA THR A 41 36.32 -43.07 -18.47
C THR A 41 37.78 -42.67 -18.45
N SER A 42 38.63 -43.32 -19.26
CA SER A 42 40.05 -42.97 -19.38
C SER A 42 40.43 -42.73 -20.84
N VAL A 43 41.23 -41.70 -21.08
CA VAL A 43 41.72 -41.33 -22.41
C VAL A 43 43.23 -41.13 -22.34
N VAL A 44 43.95 -41.70 -23.31
CA VAL A 44 45.39 -41.52 -23.48
C VAL A 44 45.62 -40.31 -24.38
N LEU A 45 46.36 -39.32 -23.88
CA LEU A 45 46.74 -38.13 -24.63
C LEU A 45 47.92 -38.42 -25.57
N PRO A 46 48.13 -37.58 -26.61
CA PRO A 46 49.24 -37.74 -27.57
C PRO A 46 50.64 -37.69 -26.94
N ASP A 47 50.76 -37.17 -25.73
CA ASP A 47 51.98 -37.09 -24.93
C ASP A 47 52.21 -38.32 -24.02
N GLY A 48 51.36 -39.34 -24.14
CA GLY A 48 51.43 -40.57 -23.35
C GLY A 48 50.79 -40.49 -21.97
N ARG A 49 50.22 -39.33 -21.58
CA ARG A 49 49.54 -39.19 -20.28
C ARG A 49 48.15 -39.84 -20.33
N VAL A 50 47.77 -40.52 -19.26
CA VAL A 50 46.42 -41.10 -19.10
C VAL A 50 45.59 -40.17 -18.22
N VAL A 51 44.47 -39.66 -18.75
CA VAL A 51 43.51 -38.85 -17.99
C VAL A 51 42.29 -39.70 -17.68
N THR A 52 42.01 -39.90 -16.39
CA THR A 52 40.83 -40.61 -15.90
C THR A 52 39.77 -39.61 -15.45
N GLY A 53 38.64 -39.57 -16.14
CA GLY A 53 37.46 -38.84 -15.72
C GLY A 53 36.54 -39.72 -14.87
N TYR A 54 36.03 -39.16 -13.78
CA TYR A 54 34.95 -39.75 -12.98
C TYR A 54 33.66 -38.98 -13.29
N ALA A 55 32.58 -39.70 -13.58
CA ALA A 55 31.28 -39.08 -13.73
C ALA A 55 30.74 -38.72 -12.34
N VAL A 56 30.71 -37.43 -12.02
CA VAL A 56 29.87 -36.93 -10.93
C VAL A 56 28.46 -36.88 -11.49
N ALA A 57 27.57 -37.74 -11.01
CA ALA A 57 26.15 -37.61 -11.32
C ALA A 57 25.74 -36.17 -10.96
N PRO A 58 25.11 -35.40 -11.86
CA PRO A 58 24.53 -34.13 -11.45
C PRO A 58 23.56 -34.48 -10.34
N ALA A 59 23.85 -34.00 -9.13
CA ALA A 59 22.92 -34.07 -8.02
C ALA A 59 21.68 -33.32 -8.48
N GLN A 60 20.70 -34.03 -9.05
CA GLN A 60 19.35 -33.55 -9.07
C GLN A 60 19.04 -33.29 -7.61
N PRO A 61 18.76 -32.04 -7.20
CA PRO A 61 18.22 -31.79 -5.89
C PRO A 61 16.98 -32.66 -5.85
N GLU A 62 17.01 -33.68 -5.01
CA GLU A 62 15.89 -34.56 -4.80
C GLU A 62 14.68 -33.64 -4.62
N LEU A 63 13.64 -33.83 -5.44
CA LEU A 63 12.41 -33.05 -5.43
C LEU A 63 11.61 -33.33 -4.14
N VAL A 64 12.25 -33.31 -2.97
CA VAL A 64 11.65 -33.23 -1.64
C VAL A 64 11.28 -31.78 -1.35
N THR A 65 10.77 -31.07 -2.35
CA THR A 65 9.88 -29.96 -2.05
C THR A 65 8.51 -30.59 -1.91
N ALA A 66 8.15 -30.95 -0.67
CA ALA A 66 6.78 -31.30 -0.33
C ALA A 66 5.86 -30.27 -1.00
N LYS A 67 4.98 -30.73 -1.89
CA LYS A 67 4.03 -29.87 -2.60
C LYS A 67 3.36 -28.98 -1.55
N PRO A 68 3.52 -27.65 -1.59
CA PRO A 68 2.94 -26.81 -0.57
C PRO A 68 1.43 -27.05 -0.61
N VAL A 69 0.88 -27.47 0.54
CA VAL A 69 -0.55 -27.83 0.71
C VAL A 69 -1.47 -26.70 0.25
N VAL A 70 -0.95 -25.46 0.20
CA VAL A 70 -1.66 -24.27 -0.22
C VAL A 70 -0.82 -23.51 -1.25
N SER A 71 -1.46 -23.13 -2.37
CA SER A 71 -0.83 -22.27 -3.38
C SER A 71 -0.48 -20.92 -2.77
N ARG A 72 0.78 -20.46 -2.94
CA ARG A 72 1.19 -19.10 -2.51
C ARG A 72 0.35 -18.01 -3.17
N ALA A 73 -0.16 -18.26 -4.38
CA ALA A 73 -1.09 -17.35 -5.04
C ALA A 73 -2.40 -17.21 -4.25
N ALA A 74 -2.94 -18.31 -3.70
CA ALA A 74 -4.14 -18.26 -2.87
C ALA A 74 -3.92 -17.46 -1.58
N VAL A 75 -2.74 -17.61 -0.95
CA VAL A 75 -2.37 -16.83 0.23
C VAL A 75 -2.25 -15.33 -0.09
N ASN A 76 -1.58 -14.99 -1.20
CA ASN A 76 -1.43 -13.59 -1.61
C ASN A 76 -2.77 -12.94 -1.97
N VAL A 77 -3.68 -13.69 -2.61
CA VAL A 77 -5.04 -13.23 -2.91
C VAL A 77 -5.84 -13.04 -1.62
N ALA A 78 -5.75 -13.96 -0.66
CA ALA A 78 -6.41 -13.82 0.63
C ALA A 78 -5.91 -12.58 1.41
N VAL A 79 -4.58 -12.38 1.47
CA VAL A 79 -3.98 -11.19 2.10
C VAL A 79 -4.40 -9.91 1.38
N GLY A 80 -4.45 -9.92 0.05
CA GLY A 80 -4.96 -8.81 -0.75
C GLY A 80 -6.42 -8.48 -0.46
N GLY A 81 -7.28 -9.50 -0.34
CA GLY A 81 -8.69 -9.34 0.02
C GLY A 81 -8.91 -8.76 1.41
N VAL A 82 -8.13 -9.22 2.41
CA VAL A 82 -8.16 -8.66 3.78
C VAL A 82 -7.73 -7.20 3.79
N GLY A 83 -6.68 -6.84 3.04
CA GLY A 83 -6.26 -5.46 2.88
C GLY A 83 -7.35 -4.57 2.30
N PHE A 84 -8.02 -5.04 1.24
CA PHE A 84 -9.13 -4.30 0.62
C PHE A 84 -10.32 -4.13 1.57
N LEU A 85 -10.71 -5.16 2.32
CA LEU A 85 -11.79 -5.07 3.32
C LEU A 85 -11.42 -4.10 4.44
N ALA A 86 -10.18 -4.12 4.91
CA ALA A 86 -9.72 -3.20 5.95
C ALA A 86 -9.75 -1.75 5.47
N THR A 87 -9.29 -1.46 4.25
CA THR A 87 -9.33 -0.10 3.69
C THR A 87 -10.76 0.35 3.40
N CYS A 88 -11.56 -0.47 2.72
CA CYS A 88 -12.94 -0.14 2.37
C CYS A 88 -13.83 0.00 3.62
N GLY A 89 -13.77 -0.97 4.53
CA GLY A 89 -14.48 -0.92 5.80
C GLY A 89 -14.01 0.24 6.67
N GLY A 90 -12.70 0.51 6.71
CA GLY A 90 -12.12 1.64 7.41
C GLY A 90 -12.61 2.99 6.89
N LEU A 91 -12.70 3.18 5.56
CA LEU A 91 -13.23 4.40 4.95
C LEU A 91 -14.71 4.59 5.27
N LEU A 92 -15.51 3.51 5.23
CA LEU A 92 -16.92 3.57 5.60
C LEU A 92 -17.10 3.91 7.09
N LEU A 93 -16.36 3.26 7.98
CA LEU A 93 -16.40 3.54 9.43
C LEU A 93 -15.91 4.96 9.75
N LEU A 94 -14.87 5.44 9.09
CA LEU A 94 -14.37 6.80 9.28
C LEU A 94 -15.41 7.84 8.84
N THR A 95 -16.01 7.64 7.67
CA THR A 95 -17.04 8.53 7.14
C THR A 95 -18.27 8.55 8.05
N SER A 96 -18.74 7.38 8.51
CA SER A 96 -19.90 7.29 9.41
C SER A 96 -19.60 7.90 10.77
N PHE A 97 -18.40 7.70 11.31
CA PHE A 97 -17.96 8.30 12.57
C PHE A 97 -17.93 9.82 12.50
N ILE A 98 -17.32 10.40 11.46
CA ILE A 98 -17.28 11.85 11.27
C ILE A 98 -18.69 12.40 11.13
N THR A 99 -19.54 11.75 10.33
CA THR A 99 -20.94 12.17 10.15
C THR A 99 -21.71 12.14 11.46
N ALA A 100 -21.56 11.08 12.25
CA ALA A 100 -22.19 10.96 13.57
C ALA A 100 -21.70 12.03 14.55
N LEU A 101 -20.39 12.33 14.56
CA LEU A 101 -19.80 13.38 15.39
C LEU A 101 -20.35 14.75 15.00
N THR A 102 -20.40 15.06 13.71
CA THR A 102 -20.98 16.32 13.21
C THR A 102 -22.47 16.41 13.56
N ALA A 103 -23.22 15.32 13.43
CA ALA A 103 -24.64 15.28 13.79
C ALA A 103 -24.84 15.53 15.29
N LEU A 104 -24.05 14.89 16.15
CA LEU A 104 -24.09 15.09 17.61
C LEU A 104 -23.81 16.55 17.96
N VAL A 105 -22.74 17.13 17.42
CA VAL A 105 -22.39 18.54 17.66
C VAL A 105 -23.49 19.46 17.16
N THR A 106 -24.04 19.22 15.98
CA THR A 106 -25.14 20.01 15.41
C THR A 106 -26.38 19.93 16.30
N GLN A 107 -26.73 18.74 16.79
CA GLN A 107 -27.85 18.54 17.73
C GLN A 107 -27.63 19.30 19.04
N LEU A 108 -26.42 19.28 19.60
CA LEU A 108 -26.09 20.06 20.80
C LEU A 108 -26.21 21.57 20.56
N VAL A 109 -25.75 22.05 19.41
CA VAL A 109 -25.88 23.46 19.01
C VAL A 109 -27.35 23.85 18.85
N ILE A 110 -28.15 23.04 18.16
CA ILE A 110 -29.58 23.28 17.99
C ILE A 110 -30.28 23.29 19.36
N LEU A 111 -29.96 22.32 20.22
CA LEU A 111 -30.53 22.25 21.57
C LEU A 111 -30.20 23.52 22.37
N ALA A 112 -28.94 23.95 22.37
CA ALA A 112 -28.52 25.18 23.03
C ALA A 112 -29.26 26.41 22.46
N ALA A 113 -29.35 26.51 21.13
CA ALA A 113 -30.06 27.58 20.45
C ALA A 113 -31.55 27.64 20.83
N VAL A 114 -32.22 26.48 20.92
CA VAL A 114 -33.64 26.41 21.32
C VAL A 114 -33.83 26.77 22.78
N VAL A 115 -32.98 26.28 23.68
CA VAL A 115 -33.08 26.59 25.11
C VAL A 115 -32.81 28.08 25.35
N THR A 116 -31.75 28.62 24.77
CA THR A 116 -31.40 30.04 24.89
C THR A 116 -32.41 30.94 24.18
N GLY A 117 -32.79 30.60 22.95
CA GLY A 117 -33.79 31.33 22.18
C GLY A 117 -35.17 31.33 22.84
N GLY A 118 -35.59 30.20 23.41
CA GLY A 118 -36.81 30.08 24.19
C GLY A 118 -36.77 30.94 25.46
N TRP A 119 -35.65 30.95 26.19
CA TRP A 119 -35.49 31.81 27.37
C TRP A 119 -35.52 33.30 27.01
N ILE A 120 -34.86 33.71 25.93
CA ILE A 120 -34.92 35.09 25.41
C ILE A 120 -36.34 35.43 24.95
N ALA A 121 -37.02 34.53 24.25
CA ALA A 121 -38.39 34.70 23.83
C ALA A 121 -39.32 34.91 25.03
N VAL A 122 -39.19 34.12 26.09
CA VAL A 122 -39.94 34.36 27.33
C VAL A 122 -39.63 35.74 27.89
N ARG A 123 -38.37 36.19 27.93
CA ARG A 123 -38.04 37.53 28.45
C ARG A 123 -38.58 38.68 27.61
N VAL A 124 -38.58 38.55 26.28
CA VAL A 124 -39.04 39.60 25.35
C VAL A 124 -40.56 39.60 25.22
N LEU A 125 -41.19 38.42 25.16
CA LEU A 125 -42.64 38.27 25.02
C LEU A 125 -43.39 38.29 26.35
N THR A 126 -42.72 38.13 27.50
CA THR A 126 -43.35 38.39 28.80
C THR A 126 -43.45 39.91 28.98
N PRO A 127 -44.66 40.50 28.99
CA PRO A 127 -44.79 41.91 29.28
C PRO A 127 -44.28 42.19 30.70
N SER A 128 -43.25 43.01 30.79
CA SER A 128 -42.80 43.63 32.04
C SER A 128 -43.79 44.73 32.44
N GLY A 129 -45.05 44.35 32.68
CA GLY A 129 -46.09 45.23 33.23
C GLY A 129 -46.49 44.64 34.58
N GLY A 130 -45.98 45.13 35.71
CA GLY A 130 -46.15 46.52 36.10
C GLY A 130 -47.62 46.70 36.43
N ALA A 131 -47.95 46.60 37.72
CA ALA A 131 -49.27 46.85 38.27
C ALA A 131 -49.81 48.20 37.77
N SER A 132 -50.61 48.19 36.71
CA SER A 132 -51.29 49.37 36.20
C SER A 132 -52.65 48.98 35.62
N GLY A 133 -53.42 48.28 36.45
CA GLY A 133 -54.83 47.99 36.26
C GLY A 133 -55.59 48.56 37.45
N THR A 134 -55.75 49.88 37.45
CA THR A 134 -56.70 50.67 38.25
C THR A 134 -57.02 50.15 39.65
N THR A 135 -56.12 50.34 40.61
CA THR A 135 -56.54 50.47 42.02
C THR A 135 -57.28 51.80 42.17
N VAL A 136 -58.50 51.89 41.62
CA VAL A 136 -59.41 52.98 41.96
C VAL A 136 -59.61 52.87 43.46
N ASN A 137 -59.27 53.94 44.18
CA ASN A 137 -59.61 54.08 45.59
C ASN A 137 -61.13 54.24 45.68
N ILE A 138 -61.89 53.16 45.45
CA ILE A 138 -63.35 53.15 45.40
C ILE A 138 -63.89 53.70 46.73
N ARG A 139 -63.23 53.41 47.87
CA ARG A 139 -63.56 54.05 49.17
C ARG A 139 -63.48 55.58 49.15
N ARG A 140 -62.42 56.17 48.55
CA ARG A 140 -62.31 57.64 48.45
C ARG A 140 -63.28 58.22 47.42
N ALA A 141 -63.54 57.50 46.33
CA ALA A 141 -64.46 57.95 45.29
C ALA A 141 -65.93 57.96 45.76
N VAL A 142 -66.32 57.00 46.61
CA VAL A 142 -67.68 56.92 47.19
C VAL A 142 -67.90 58.02 48.23
N PHE A 143 -66.93 58.27 49.13
CA PHE A 143 -67.03 59.37 50.10
C PHE A 143 -67.09 60.76 49.44
N LYS A 144 -66.39 60.94 48.30
CA LYS A 144 -66.40 62.21 47.56
C LYS A 144 -67.74 62.48 46.85
N ARG A 145 -68.52 61.45 46.51
CA ARG A 145 -69.84 61.59 45.85
C ARG A 145 -71.03 61.56 46.83
N ASN A 146 -70.87 61.04 48.04
CA ASN A 146 -71.92 60.98 49.07
C ASN A 146 -71.88 62.16 50.07
N HIS A 147 -71.57 63.38 49.62
CA HIS A 147 -71.84 64.57 50.43
C HIS A 147 -73.32 64.97 50.27
N PHE A 148 -74.23 64.13 50.75
CA PHE A 148 -75.63 64.51 50.92
C PHE A 148 -75.71 65.49 52.09
N ARG A 149 -75.95 66.77 51.78
CA ARG A 149 -76.46 67.73 52.77
C ARG A 149 -77.92 67.38 53.02
N GLY A 150 -78.17 66.62 54.08
CA GLY A 150 -79.44 66.59 54.80
C GLY A 150 -79.26 67.40 56.07
#